data_AF-A0A9D8GXM0-F1
#
_entry.id   AF-A0A9D8GXM0-F1
#
_cell.length_a   1.000
_cell.length_b   1.000
_cell.length_c   1.000
_cell.angle_alpha   90.00
_cell.angle_beta   90.00
_cell.angle_gamma   90.00
#
_symmetry.space_group_name_H-M   'P 1'
#
loop_
_entity.id
_entity.type
_entity.pdbx_description
1 polymer ?
#
loop_
_entity_poly.entity_id
_entity_poly.type
_entity_poly.pdbx_seq_one_letter_code
_entity_poly.pdbx_strand_id
1 'polypeptide(L)'
;MLTDGEHKRIEAEEQVRHEVRKRLEAESPTAAPPPPQRESFGKRMLDFFNSGVGMWFLSSVVLTGGAALLQDIQHNHEIAQKNREQLQQHRFEIAHRLDQMEYGLRRATTVGDAKAALDGMFKAKFPLTPELQNRSLASLYLTMYQLLRGTEQQKSEQAMNFIRRLEEAELSLQSVDDAKPLDMKQKERLHRLVASVRALHLSSTPQTTNDPDD
;
A
#
# COMPACT_ATOMS: atom_id res chain seq x y z
N MET A 1 -2.20 40.48 46.73
CA MET A 1 -1.22 40.83 47.79
C MET A 1 -1.77 40.31 49.09
N LEU A 2 -1.00 39.52 49.85
CA LEU A 2 -1.44 39.01 51.15
C LEU A 2 -1.51 40.16 52.14
N THR A 3 -2.50 40.13 53.03
CA THR A 3 -2.70 41.14 54.07
C THR A 3 -1.78 40.89 55.27
N ASP A 4 -1.39 41.93 56.00
CA ASP A 4 -0.43 41.84 57.12
C ASP A 4 -0.85 40.84 58.22
N GLY A 5 -2.15 40.59 58.37
CA GLY A 5 -2.69 39.58 59.29
C GLY A 5 -2.45 38.14 58.83
N GLU A 6 -2.44 37.89 57.52
CA GLU A 6 -2.12 36.58 56.94
C GLU A 6 -0.63 36.28 57.07
N HIS A 7 0.23 37.29 56.91
CA HIS A 7 1.67 37.17 57.13
C HIS A 7 2.01 36.73 58.56
N LYS A 8 1.42 37.36 59.58
CA LYS A 8 1.63 36.96 60.98
C LYS A 8 1.15 35.55 61.29
N ARG A 9 0.07 35.10 60.63
CA ARG A 9 -0.44 33.74 60.81
C ARG A 9 0.50 32.71 60.20
N ILE A 10 1.08 33.02 59.03
CA ILE A 10 2.05 32.16 58.35
C ILE A 10 3.35 32.07 59.17
N GLU A 11 3.85 33.19 59.71
CA GLU A 11 5.05 33.20 60.55
C GLU A 11 4.87 32.38 61.83
N ALA A 12 3.73 32.50 62.51
CA ALA A 12 3.43 31.71 63.70
C ALA A 12 3.32 30.21 63.38
N GLU A 13 2.71 29.86 62.23
CA GLU A 13 2.61 28.48 61.80
C GLU A 13 3.98 27.89 61.39
N GLU A 14 4.84 28.69 60.77
CA GLU A 14 6.23 28.30 60.45
C GLU A 14 7.07 28.06 61.70
N GLN A 15 6.93 28.89 62.74
CA GLN A 15 7.61 28.69 64.01
C GLN A 15 7.20 27.36 64.67
N VAL A 16 5.90 27.06 64.70
CA VAL A 16 5.40 25.78 65.23
C VAL A 16 5.90 24.60 64.40
N ARG A 17 5.92 24.72 63.06
CA ARG A 17 6.49 23.68 62.17
C ARG A 17 7.97 23.46 62.45
N HIS A 18 8.73 24.52 62.71
CA HIS A 18 10.15 24.42 63.06
C HIS A 18 10.37 23.77 64.42
N GLU A 19 9.56 24.11 65.43
CA GLU A 19 9.65 23.49 66.75
C GLU A 19 9.27 22.01 66.71
N VAL A 20 8.23 21.65 65.98
CA VAL A 20 7.80 20.24 65.80
C VAL A 20 8.88 19.45 65.07
N ARG A 21 9.48 20.00 64.00
CA ARG A 21 10.64 19.38 63.31
C ARG A 21 11.82 19.18 64.25
N LYS A 22 12.15 20.18 65.06
CA LYS A 22 13.26 20.12 66.01
C LYS A 22 13.03 19.06 67.10
N ARG A 23 11.78 18.87 67.55
CA ARG A 23 11.40 17.79 68.49
C ARG A 23 11.45 16.42 67.82
N LEU A 24 10.94 16.28 66.60
CA LEU A 24 11.01 15.04 65.81
C LEU A 24 12.46 14.62 65.49
N GLU A 25 13.34 15.59 65.21
CA GLU A 25 14.78 15.36 65.00
C GLU A 25 15.53 15.03 66.30
N ALA A 26 15.09 15.55 67.44
CA ALA A 26 15.69 15.25 68.75
C ALA A 26 15.24 13.88 69.30
N GLU A 27 14.04 13.42 68.95
CA GLU A 27 13.46 12.15 69.42
C GLU A 27 13.77 10.98 68.48
N SER A 28 14.27 11.25 67.27
CA SER A 28 14.78 10.25 66.35
C SER A 28 16.31 10.19 66.45
N PRO A 29 16.93 9.11 66.96
CA PRO A 29 18.39 9.00 66.93
C PRO A 29 18.85 9.09 65.47
N THR A 30 19.85 9.95 65.23
CA THR A 30 20.40 10.20 63.90
C THR A 30 20.99 8.89 63.39
N ALA A 31 20.23 8.18 62.56
CA ALA A 31 20.78 7.10 61.76
C ALA A 31 21.86 7.72 60.88
N ALA A 32 23.07 7.15 60.92
CA ALA A 32 24.18 7.58 60.09
C ALA A 32 23.71 7.79 58.64
N PRO A 33 24.17 8.83 57.94
CA PRO A 33 23.73 9.10 56.58
C PRO A 33 23.96 7.82 55.76
N PRO A 34 22.92 7.28 55.09
CA PRO A 34 23.10 6.11 54.26
C PRO A 34 24.20 6.43 53.24
N PRO A 35 25.13 5.49 52.99
CA PRO A 35 26.20 5.71 52.01
C PRO A 35 25.56 6.16 50.69
N PRO A 36 26.20 7.07 49.92
CA PRO A 36 25.62 7.61 48.71
C PRO A 36 25.19 6.46 47.81
N GLN A 37 23.90 6.20 47.77
CA GLN A 37 23.35 5.16 46.92
C GLN A 37 23.63 5.66 45.51
N ARG A 38 24.48 4.94 44.79
CA ARG A 38 24.65 5.17 43.36
C ARG A 38 23.29 4.92 42.74
N GLU A 39 22.53 5.99 42.55
CA GLU A 39 21.22 5.92 41.91
C GLU A 39 21.41 5.20 40.60
N SER A 40 20.84 4.00 40.52
CA SER A 40 20.83 3.22 39.30
C SER A 40 20.26 4.11 38.20
N PHE A 41 20.94 4.18 37.07
CA PHE A 41 20.56 4.98 35.91
C PHE A 41 19.08 4.74 35.52
N GLY A 42 18.56 3.54 35.73
CA GLY A 42 17.14 3.21 35.51
C GLY A 42 16.17 3.91 36.48
N LYS A 43 16.57 4.13 37.74
CA LYS A 43 15.75 4.87 38.71
C LYS A 43 15.69 6.36 38.35
N ARG A 44 16.80 6.94 37.90
CA ARG A 44 16.84 8.30 37.35
C ARG A 44 16.01 8.47 36.09
N MET A 45 15.97 7.47 35.21
CA MET A 45 15.07 7.48 34.05
C MET A 45 13.60 7.43 34.47
N LEU A 46 13.24 6.55 35.41
CA LEU A 46 11.89 6.48 35.96
C LEU A 46 11.46 7.80 36.63
N ASP A 47 12.32 8.36 37.47
CA ASP A 47 12.08 9.65 38.14
C ASP A 47 11.99 10.80 37.12
N PHE A 48 12.79 10.76 36.04
CA PHE A 48 12.69 11.71 34.94
C PHE A 48 11.33 11.62 34.24
N PHE A 49 10.89 10.43 33.83
CA PHE A 49 9.59 10.24 33.16
C PHE A 49 8.39 10.59 34.07
N ASN A 50 8.55 10.46 35.40
CA ASN A 50 7.53 10.81 36.39
C ASN A 50 7.59 12.29 36.83
N SER A 51 8.54 13.07 36.30
CA SER A 51 8.66 14.51 36.55
C SER A 51 7.78 15.32 35.60
N GLY A 52 7.47 16.59 35.95
CA GLY A 52 6.71 17.48 35.06
C GLY A 52 7.36 17.69 33.68
N VAL A 53 8.70 17.64 33.59
CA VAL A 53 9.44 17.75 32.32
C VAL A 53 9.36 16.46 31.51
N GLY A 54 9.47 15.29 32.17
CA GLY A 54 9.32 14.00 31.51
C GLY A 54 7.89 13.75 31.04
N MET A 55 6.89 14.19 31.79
CA MET A 55 5.48 14.14 31.38
C MET A 55 5.20 15.05 30.19
N TRP A 56 5.81 16.25 30.14
CA TRP A 56 5.72 17.13 28.97
C TRP A 56 6.40 16.52 27.73
N PHE A 57 7.56 15.87 27.92
CA PHE A 57 8.26 15.16 26.85
C PHE A 57 7.48 13.94 26.35
N LEU A 58 6.95 13.11 27.25
CA LEU A 58 6.06 11.98 26.94
C LEU A 58 4.85 12.45 26.15
N SER A 59 4.24 13.57 26.56
CA SER A 59 3.11 14.15 25.83
C SER A 59 3.50 14.54 24.40
N SER A 60 4.70 15.10 24.20
CA SER A 60 5.21 15.46 22.87
C SER A 60 5.48 14.22 22.02
N VAL A 61 6.11 13.17 22.57
CA VAL A 61 6.36 11.90 21.86
C VAL A 61 5.07 11.16 21.56
N VAL A 62 4.08 11.16 22.45
CA VAL A 62 2.77 10.53 22.23
C VAL A 62 1.98 11.28 21.16
N LEU A 63 1.97 12.62 21.20
CA LEU A 63 1.28 13.43 20.19
C LEU A 63 1.95 13.30 18.81
N THR A 64 3.27 13.47 18.73
CA THR A 64 4.00 13.41 17.45
C THR A 64 4.15 11.98 16.94
N GLY A 65 4.51 11.03 17.79
CA GLY A 65 4.67 9.62 17.43
C GLY A 65 3.34 8.92 17.15
N GLY A 66 2.30 9.21 17.94
CA GLY A 66 0.95 8.68 17.71
C GLY A 66 0.34 9.21 16.41
N ALA A 67 0.50 10.49 16.10
CA ALA A 67 0.05 11.06 14.84
C ALA A 67 0.79 10.47 13.63
N ALA A 68 2.11 10.28 13.71
CA ALA A 68 2.89 9.67 12.65
C ALA A 68 2.46 8.23 12.36
N LEU A 69 2.19 7.42 13.40
CA LEU A 69 1.70 6.05 13.23
C LEU A 69 0.29 6.01 12.62
N LEU A 70 -0.63 6.86 13.07
CA LEU A 70 -1.98 6.92 12.51
C LEU A 70 -1.95 7.40 11.05
N GLN A 71 -1.13 8.39 10.73
CA GLN A 71 -0.94 8.88 9.37
C GLN A 71 -0.33 7.82 8.46
N ASP A 72 0.64 7.04 8.96
CA ASP A 72 1.23 5.93 8.22
C ASP A 72 0.21 4.81 7.94
N ILE A 73 -0.60 4.43 8.94
CA ILE A 73 -1.68 3.44 8.75
C ILE A 73 -2.69 3.93 7.71
N GLN A 74 -3.15 5.19 7.82
CA GLN A 74 -4.08 5.77 6.86
C GLN A 74 -3.49 5.82 5.45
N HIS A 75 -2.23 6.26 5.33
CA HIS A 75 -1.54 6.35 4.05
C HIS A 75 -1.36 4.97 3.40
N ASN A 76 -0.96 3.97 4.18
CA ASN A 76 -0.81 2.59 3.72
C ASN A 76 -2.15 1.99 3.27
N HIS A 77 -3.23 2.30 3.99
CA HIS A 77 -4.57 1.85 3.59
C HIS A 77 -5.02 2.50 2.28
N GLU A 78 -4.81 3.81 2.12
CA GLU A 78 -5.13 4.53 0.88
C GLU A 78 -4.33 4.00 -0.31
N ILE A 79 -3.03 3.74 -0.14
CA ILE A 79 -2.19 3.10 -1.16
C ILE A 79 -2.75 1.71 -1.52
N ALA A 80 -3.11 0.91 -0.51
CA ALA A 80 -3.65 -0.42 -0.73
C ALA A 80 -4.98 -0.38 -1.50
N GLN A 81 -5.87 0.56 -1.19
CA GLN A 81 -7.12 0.76 -1.92
C GLN A 81 -6.86 1.17 -3.37
N LYS A 82 -6.01 2.18 -3.59
CA LYS A 82 -5.61 2.63 -4.93
C LYS A 82 -5.01 1.50 -5.76
N ASN A 83 -4.14 0.69 -5.15
CA ASN A 83 -3.55 -0.47 -5.83
C ASN A 83 -4.59 -1.51 -6.22
N ARG A 84 -5.61 -1.77 -5.37
CA ARG A 84 -6.72 -2.68 -5.69
C ARG A 84 -7.57 -2.13 -6.84
N GLU A 85 -7.92 -0.86 -6.81
CA GLU A 85 -8.69 -0.20 -7.87
C GLU A 85 -7.95 -0.23 -9.21
N GLN A 86 -6.67 0.16 -9.20
CA GLN A 86 -5.81 0.09 -10.39
C GLN A 86 -5.75 -1.35 -10.92
N LEU A 87 -5.49 -2.33 -10.06
CA LEU A 87 -5.42 -3.73 -10.46
C LEU A 87 -6.73 -4.21 -11.11
N GLN A 88 -7.89 -3.82 -10.56
CA GLN A 88 -9.19 -4.16 -11.14
C GLN A 88 -9.41 -3.51 -12.50
N GLN A 89 -9.15 -2.21 -12.62
CA GLN A 89 -9.27 -1.49 -13.90
C GLN A 89 -8.43 -2.15 -14.99
N HIS A 90 -7.17 -2.47 -14.69
CA HIS A 90 -6.27 -3.11 -15.65
C HIS A 90 -6.76 -4.52 -16.00
N ARG A 91 -7.25 -5.30 -15.02
CA ARG A 91 -7.80 -6.64 -15.27
C ARG A 91 -9.00 -6.61 -16.21
N PHE A 92 -9.97 -5.74 -15.95
CA PHE A 92 -11.16 -5.63 -16.79
C PHE A 92 -10.82 -5.12 -18.18
N GLU A 93 -9.96 -4.11 -18.28
CA GLU A 93 -9.52 -3.56 -19.56
C GLU A 93 -8.81 -4.62 -20.43
N ILE A 94 -7.89 -5.40 -19.84
CA ILE A 94 -7.21 -6.49 -20.54
C ILE A 94 -8.20 -7.55 -20.99
N ALA A 95 -9.10 -8.00 -20.10
CA ALA A 95 -10.10 -9.01 -20.43
C ALA A 95 -11.00 -8.54 -21.59
N HIS A 96 -11.46 -7.30 -21.53
CA HIS A 96 -12.30 -6.71 -22.57
C HIS A 96 -11.60 -6.68 -23.94
N ARG A 97 -10.32 -6.28 -23.97
CA ARG A 97 -9.54 -6.27 -25.21
C ARG A 97 -9.31 -7.67 -25.76
N LEU A 98 -8.98 -8.64 -24.91
CA LEU A 98 -8.80 -10.03 -25.31
C LEU A 98 -10.09 -10.59 -25.93
N ASP A 99 -11.24 -10.29 -25.33
CA ASP A 99 -12.56 -10.71 -25.86
C ASP A 99 -12.86 -10.05 -27.22
N GLN A 100 -12.53 -8.75 -27.37
CA GLN A 100 -12.67 -8.05 -28.65
C GLN A 100 -11.76 -8.66 -29.73
N MET A 101 -10.50 -8.96 -29.40
CA MET A 101 -9.56 -9.59 -30.32
C MET A 101 -10.04 -10.98 -30.74
N GLU A 102 -10.49 -11.81 -29.79
CA GLU A 102 -11.03 -13.14 -30.08
C GLU A 102 -12.24 -13.06 -31.01
N TYR A 103 -13.19 -12.17 -30.69
CA TYR A 103 -14.37 -11.95 -31.52
C TYR A 103 -14.01 -11.45 -32.93
N GLY A 104 -13.10 -10.49 -33.03
CA GLY A 104 -12.62 -9.94 -34.29
C GLY A 104 -11.93 -11.00 -35.15
N LEU A 105 -10.98 -11.74 -34.56
CA LEU A 105 -10.27 -12.83 -35.24
C LEU A 105 -11.22 -13.93 -35.69
N ARG A 106 -12.30 -14.23 -34.95
CA ARG A 106 -13.28 -15.24 -35.37
C ARG A 106 -13.92 -14.87 -36.71
N ARG A 107 -14.22 -13.57 -36.88
CA ARG A 107 -14.89 -13.01 -38.06
C ARG A 107 -13.94 -12.60 -39.19
N ALA A 108 -12.65 -12.52 -38.92
CA ALA A 108 -11.65 -12.12 -39.92
C ALA A 108 -11.61 -13.07 -41.12
N THR A 109 -11.72 -12.50 -42.33
CA THR A 109 -11.57 -13.22 -43.60
C THR A 109 -10.35 -12.74 -44.38
N THR A 110 -9.93 -11.50 -44.15
CA THR A 110 -8.75 -10.89 -44.76
C THR A 110 -7.64 -10.62 -43.74
N VAL A 111 -6.44 -10.36 -44.24
CA VAL A 111 -5.30 -9.91 -43.43
C VAL A 111 -5.61 -8.57 -42.75
N GLY A 112 -6.28 -7.65 -43.45
CA GLY A 112 -6.72 -6.37 -42.87
C GLY A 112 -7.67 -6.56 -41.69
N ASP A 113 -8.62 -7.50 -41.78
CA ASP A 113 -9.50 -7.82 -40.65
C ASP A 113 -8.73 -8.38 -39.45
N ALA A 114 -7.70 -9.20 -39.71
CA ALA A 114 -6.86 -9.74 -38.64
C ALA A 114 -6.04 -8.64 -37.96
N LYS A 115 -5.43 -7.71 -38.72
CA LYS A 115 -4.74 -6.53 -38.17
C LYS A 115 -5.69 -5.69 -37.33
N ALA A 116 -6.88 -5.38 -37.87
CA ALA A 116 -7.89 -4.62 -37.17
C ALA A 116 -8.40 -5.31 -35.89
N ALA A 117 -8.49 -6.65 -35.91
CA ALA A 117 -8.83 -7.43 -34.73
C ALA A 117 -7.75 -7.34 -33.65
N LEU A 118 -6.46 -7.30 -34.03
CA LEU A 118 -5.32 -7.25 -33.11
C LEU A 118 -4.95 -5.83 -32.63
N ASP A 119 -5.47 -4.77 -33.25
CA ASP A 119 -5.16 -3.36 -32.90
C ASP A 119 -5.38 -3.06 -31.40
N GLY A 120 -6.33 -3.76 -30.77
CA GLY A 120 -6.60 -3.76 -29.33
C GLY A 120 -5.38 -4.00 -28.43
N MET A 121 -4.37 -4.68 -28.96
CA MET A 121 -3.09 -4.95 -28.30
C MET A 121 -2.28 -3.68 -28.06
N PHE A 122 -2.37 -2.69 -28.94
CA PHE A 122 -1.59 -1.45 -28.86
C PHE A 122 -2.40 -0.31 -28.21
N LYS A 123 -3.69 -0.26 -28.50
CA LYS A 123 -4.62 0.75 -27.98
C LYS A 123 -6.04 0.19 -27.93
N ALA A 124 -6.86 0.63 -26.98
CA ALA A 124 -8.27 0.28 -27.00
C ALA A 124 -9.04 1.10 -28.04
N LYS A 125 -9.83 0.41 -28.84
CA LYS A 125 -10.86 1.05 -29.68
C LYS A 125 -12.06 1.52 -28.85
N PHE A 126 -12.43 0.71 -27.86
CA PHE A 126 -13.52 0.99 -26.92
C PHE A 126 -13.01 0.70 -25.50
N PRO A 127 -12.31 1.66 -24.86
CA PRO A 127 -11.80 1.46 -23.50
C PRO A 127 -12.94 1.39 -22.48
N LEU A 128 -12.81 0.53 -21.47
CA LEU A 128 -13.67 0.59 -20.28
C LEU A 128 -13.25 1.74 -19.36
N THR A 129 -11.94 2.04 -19.36
CA THR A 129 -11.33 3.12 -18.59
C THR A 129 -10.62 4.06 -19.57
N PRO A 130 -11.11 5.29 -19.80
CA PRO A 130 -10.57 6.22 -20.81
C PRO A 130 -9.06 6.46 -20.68
N GLU A 131 -8.54 6.50 -19.45
CA GLU A 131 -7.12 6.70 -19.14
C GLU A 131 -6.22 5.58 -19.68
N LEU A 132 -6.78 4.39 -19.91
CA LEU A 132 -6.08 3.23 -20.43
C LEU A 132 -6.13 3.13 -21.95
N GLN A 133 -6.86 4.00 -22.65
CA GLN A 133 -7.09 3.89 -24.09
C GLN A 133 -5.79 3.76 -24.90
N ASN A 134 -4.80 4.60 -24.61
CA ASN A 134 -3.52 4.65 -25.34
C ASN A 134 -2.42 3.79 -24.69
N ARG A 135 -2.79 2.85 -23.81
CA ARG A 135 -1.87 1.89 -23.19
C ARG A 135 -1.92 0.58 -23.97
N SER A 136 -0.77 0.00 -24.28
CA SER A 136 -0.69 -1.34 -24.88
C SER A 136 -0.96 -2.43 -23.83
N LEU A 137 -1.38 -3.62 -24.27
CA LEU A 137 -1.53 -4.79 -23.40
C LEU A 137 -0.23 -5.09 -22.63
N ALA A 138 0.93 -5.02 -23.29
CA ALA A 138 2.22 -5.19 -22.62
C ALA A 138 2.41 -4.20 -21.46
N SER A 139 2.07 -2.92 -21.66
CA SER A 139 2.16 -1.92 -20.60
C SER A 139 1.17 -2.17 -19.46
N LEU A 140 -0.05 -2.63 -19.77
CA LEU A 140 -1.06 -2.95 -18.76
C LEU A 140 -0.61 -4.14 -17.89
N TYR A 141 -0.07 -5.19 -18.51
CA TYR A 141 0.48 -6.34 -17.79
C TYR A 141 1.71 -5.98 -16.97
N LEU A 142 2.58 -5.09 -17.47
CA LEU A 142 3.74 -4.60 -16.71
C LEU A 142 3.29 -3.85 -15.44
N THR A 143 2.28 -2.98 -15.54
CA THR A 143 1.72 -2.31 -14.37
C THR A 143 1.11 -3.32 -13.40
N MET A 144 0.33 -4.29 -13.89
CA MET A 144 -0.20 -5.36 -13.04
C MET A 144 0.90 -6.19 -12.37
N TYR A 145 1.98 -6.51 -13.07
CA TYR A 145 3.11 -7.27 -12.53
C TYR A 145 3.72 -6.62 -11.28
N GLN A 146 3.75 -5.28 -11.23
CA GLN A 146 4.25 -4.53 -10.07
C GLN A 146 3.30 -4.56 -8.87
N LEU A 147 1.99 -4.77 -9.12
CA LEU A 147 0.94 -4.79 -8.10
C LEU A 147 0.64 -6.21 -7.59
N LEU A 148 0.96 -7.23 -8.39
CA LEU A 148 0.72 -8.64 -8.08
C LEU A 148 1.86 -9.24 -7.23
N ARG A 149 1.58 -10.36 -6.56
CA ARG A 149 2.54 -11.11 -5.75
C ARG A 149 2.45 -12.61 -6.05
N GLY A 150 3.53 -13.33 -5.78
CA GLY A 150 3.56 -14.80 -5.84
C GLY A 150 3.24 -15.36 -7.23
N THR A 151 2.37 -16.37 -7.29
CA THR A 151 2.04 -17.08 -8.54
C THR A 151 1.33 -16.20 -9.55
N GLU A 152 0.59 -15.18 -9.11
CA GLU A 152 -0.14 -14.26 -9.99
C GLU A 152 0.82 -13.37 -10.79
N GLN A 153 1.91 -12.95 -10.14
CA GLN A 153 2.99 -12.20 -10.77
C GLN A 153 3.70 -13.05 -11.84
N GLN A 154 3.97 -14.33 -11.54
CA GLN A 154 4.55 -15.27 -12.51
C GLN A 154 3.65 -15.51 -13.73
N LYS A 155 2.33 -15.66 -13.51
CA LYS A 155 1.38 -15.79 -14.61
C LYS A 155 1.31 -14.52 -15.46
N SER A 156 1.38 -13.34 -14.84
CA SER A 156 1.48 -12.05 -15.55
C SER A 156 2.73 -12.00 -16.44
N GLU A 157 3.88 -12.45 -15.93
CA GLU A 157 5.11 -12.57 -16.71
C GLU A 157 4.98 -13.55 -17.89
N GLN A 158 4.33 -14.70 -17.67
CA GLN A 158 4.03 -15.64 -18.74
C GLN A 158 3.11 -15.01 -19.80
N ALA A 159 2.08 -14.26 -19.38
CA ALA A 159 1.18 -13.56 -20.29
C ALA A 159 1.93 -12.54 -21.14
N MET A 160 2.89 -11.78 -20.57
CA MET A 160 3.76 -10.87 -21.33
C MET A 160 4.56 -11.61 -22.41
N ASN A 161 5.04 -12.83 -22.15
CA ASN A 161 5.70 -13.63 -23.17
C ASN A 161 4.77 -14.02 -24.34
N PHE A 162 3.51 -14.33 -24.06
CA PHE A 162 2.52 -14.59 -25.11
C PHE A 162 2.13 -13.32 -25.86
N ILE A 163 2.06 -12.17 -25.19
CA ILE A 163 1.85 -10.87 -25.83
C ILE A 163 2.99 -10.55 -26.79
N ARG A 164 4.24 -10.76 -26.39
CA ARG A 164 5.38 -10.57 -27.29
C ARG A 164 5.27 -11.43 -28.56
N ARG A 165 4.86 -12.69 -28.42
CA ARG A 165 4.61 -13.57 -29.58
C ARG A 165 3.44 -13.10 -30.43
N LEU A 166 2.42 -12.49 -29.82
CA LEU A 166 1.30 -11.89 -30.53
C LEU A 166 1.73 -10.63 -31.29
N GLU A 167 2.57 -9.78 -30.69
CA GLU A 167 3.20 -8.62 -31.35
C GLU A 167 4.09 -9.06 -32.53
N GLU A 168 4.93 -10.07 -32.34
CA GLU A 168 5.74 -10.65 -33.42
C GLU A 168 4.87 -11.18 -34.57
N ALA A 169 3.73 -11.83 -34.24
CA ALA A 169 2.79 -12.32 -35.24
C ALA A 169 2.05 -11.18 -35.97
N GLU A 170 1.67 -10.12 -35.26
CA GLU A 170 1.05 -8.93 -35.82
C GLU A 170 2.00 -8.19 -36.76
N LEU A 171 3.26 -7.99 -36.36
CA LEU A 171 4.30 -7.39 -37.20
C LEU A 171 4.51 -8.19 -38.49
N SER A 172 4.41 -9.53 -38.44
CA SER A 172 4.50 -10.35 -39.65
C SER A 172 3.33 -10.14 -40.62
N LEU A 173 2.16 -9.72 -40.11
CA LEU A 173 1.02 -9.35 -40.94
C LEU A 173 1.22 -7.98 -41.58
N GLN A 174 1.91 -7.05 -40.92
CA GLN A 174 2.08 -5.67 -41.40
C GLN A 174 2.72 -5.58 -42.79
N SER A 175 3.61 -6.50 -43.14
CA SER A 175 4.21 -6.58 -44.48
C SER A 175 3.30 -7.17 -45.57
N VAL A 176 2.12 -7.67 -45.20
CA VAL A 176 1.18 -8.33 -46.12
C VAL A 176 0.03 -7.37 -46.46
N ASP A 177 -0.40 -7.39 -47.73
CA ASP A 177 -1.54 -6.62 -48.23
C ASP A 177 -2.82 -6.96 -47.45
N ASP A 178 -3.56 -5.92 -47.04
CA ASP A 178 -4.78 -6.01 -46.26
C ASP A 178 -5.90 -6.77 -46.99
N ALA A 179 -5.98 -6.65 -48.32
CA ALA A 179 -7.02 -7.31 -49.13
C ALA A 179 -6.77 -8.82 -49.30
N LYS A 180 -5.59 -9.31 -48.93
CA LYS A 180 -5.24 -10.73 -49.08
C LYS A 180 -6.12 -11.58 -48.15
N PRO A 181 -6.64 -12.73 -48.62
CA PRO A 181 -7.31 -13.69 -47.76
C PRO A 181 -6.40 -14.16 -46.62
N LEU A 182 -6.97 -14.25 -45.42
CA LEU A 182 -6.25 -14.74 -44.24
C LEU A 182 -6.06 -16.26 -44.33
N ASP A 183 -4.82 -16.72 -44.24
CA ASP A 183 -4.52 -18.14 -44.21
C ASP A 183 -5.12 -18.80 -42.95
N MET A 184 -5.73 -19.98 -43.11
CA MET A 184 -6.41 -20.67 -42.01
C MET A 184 -5.44 -21.10 -40.90
N LYS A 185 -4.22 -21.54 -41.24
CA LYS A 185 -3.22 -21.92 -40.22
C LYS A 185 -2.74 -20.69 -39.46
N GLN A 186 -2.57 -19.57 -40.15
CA GLN A 186 -2.24 -18.29 -39.52
C GLN A 186 -3.36 -17.82 -38.59
N LYS A 187 -4.62 -17.88 -39.03
CA LYS A 187 -5.81 -17.57 -38.23
C LYS A 187 -5.87 -18.41 -36.95
N GLU A 188 -5.70 -19.72 -37.07
CA GLU A 188 -5.67 -20.63 -35.91
C GLU A 188 -4.50 -20.35 -34.95
N ARG A 189 -3.34 -19.95 -35.46
CA ARG A 189 -2.19 -19.57 -34.63
C ARG A 189 -2.52 -18.32 -33.81
N LEU A 190 -3.10 -17.28 -34.43
CA LEU A 190 -3.49 -16.05 -33.76
C LEU A 190 -4.55 -16.31 -32.69
N HIS A 191 -5.57 -17.11 -33.02
CA HIS A 191 -6.59 -17.54 -32.05
C HIS A 191 -5.97 -18.24 -30.84
N ARG A 192 -5.04 -19.17 -31.06
CA ARG A 192 -4.34 -19.86 -29.97
C ARG A 192 -3.53 -18.93 -29.10
N LEU A 193 -2.86 -17.94 -29.68
CA LEU A 193 -2.10 -16.94 -28.91
C LEU A 193 -3.03 -16.12 -28.02
N VAL A 194 -4.10 -15.54 -28.59
CA VAL A 194 -5.09 -14.76 -27.82
C VAL A 194 -5.73 -15.60 -26.72
N ALA A 195 -6.14 -16.85 -27.03
CA ALA A 195 -6.70 -17.77 -26.05
C ALA A 195 -5.72 -18.12 -24.93
N SER A 196 -4.41 -18.24 -25.23
CA SER A 196 -3.38 -18.51 -24.22
C SER A 196 -3.20 -17.33 -23.27
N VAL A 197 -3.17 -16.10 -23.80
CA VAL A 197 -3.13 -14.88 -22.98
C VAL A 197 -4.38 -14.82 -22.09
N ARG A 198 -5.57 -15.06 -22.65
CA ARG A 198 -6.84 -15.06 -21.93
C ARG A 198 -6.91 -16.11 -20.81
N ALA A 199 -6.46 -17.33 -21.08
CA ALA A 199 -6.43 -18.40 -20.09
C ALA A 199 -5.53 -18.03 -18.90
N LEU A 200 -4.34 -17.49 -19.17
CA LEU A 200 -3.45 -17.00 -18.12
C LEU A 200 -4.09 -15.85 -17.35
N HIS A 201 -4.70 -14.88 -18.04
CA HIS A 201 -5.37 -13.74 -17.41
C HIS A 201 -6.48 -14.14 -16.44
N LEU A 202 -7.37 -15.03 -16.89
CA LEU A 202 -8.50 -15.51 -16.09
C LEU A 202 -8.02 -16.37 -14.92
N SER A 203 -6.99 -17.20 -15.13
CA SER A 203 -6.37 -17.95 -14.03
C SER A 203 -5.63 -17.06 -13.02
N SER A 204 -5.30 -15.83 -13.41
CA SER A 204 -4.66 -14.79 -12.59
C SER A 204 -5.66 -13.80 -11.98
N THR A 205 -6.93 -14.16 -11.99
CA THR A 205 -7.99 -13.41 -11.30
C THR A 205 -8.42 -14.29 -10.12
N PRO A 206 -8.24 -13.84 -8.87
CA PRO A 206 -8.70 -14.63 -7.73
C PRO A 206 -10.20 -14.86 -7.90
N GLN A 207 -10.62 -16.11 -7.78
CA GLN A 207 -12.01 -16.41 -7.48
C GLN A 207 -12.30 -15.64 -6.19
N THR A 208 -13.31 -14.76 -6.22
CA THR A 208 -13.90 -14.24 -4.99
C THR A 208 -14.51 -15.42 -4.26
N THR A 209 -13.70 -16.13 -3.46
CA THR A 209 -14.22 -16.92 -2.37
C THR A 209 -14.79 -15.90 -1.40
N ASN A 210 -16.12 -15.81 -1.39
CA ASN A 210 -16.83 -15.23 -0.27
C ASN A 210 -16.49 -16.11 0.94
N ASP A 211 -15.45 -15.76 1.69
CA ASP A 211 -15.36 -16.12 3.09
C ASP A 211 -16.04 -15.00 3.86
N PRO A 212 -17.27 -15.22 4.38
CA PRO A 212 -17.78 -14.42 5.47
C PRO A 212 -17.09 -14.95 6.73
N ASP A 213 -16.01 -14.31 7.16
CA ASP A 213 -15.49 -14.21 8.53
C ASP A 213 -13.95 -14.08 8.52
N ASP A 214 -13.48 -12.84 8.60
CA ASP A 214 -12.26 -12.43 9.33
C ASP A 214 -12.34 -10.92 9.66
#